data_AF-A0A2I0P9S1-F1
#
_entry.id   AF-A0A2I0P9S1-F1
#
_cell.length_a   1.000
_cell.length_b   1.000
_cell.length_c   1.000
_cell.angle_alpha   90.00
_cell.angle_beta   90.00
_cell.angle_gamma   90.00
#
_symmetry.space_group_name_H-M   'P 1'
#
loop_
_entity.id
_entity.type
_entity.pdbx_description
1 polymer ?
#
loop_
_entity_poly.entity_id
_entity_poly.type
_entity_poly.pdbx_seq_one_letter_code
_entity_poly.pdbx_strand_id
1 'polypeptide(L)'
;MTLYLGIDDTDTRESRGTGRLARTIAAELARTYMVSGVTRHQLFVHPSIPYTSHNSSAVIHIQEAESGAAVDVFATAKELMLADFIEGSDPGICVAAGAEINGDLSRFGFSAKTSVVTQKEARALAREAGILLEGLGGTEDGVIGALAGIGLAASGNDGRFVQKGTTRDLRGNQTIAAILASGVDRVETRDGAAVDEGTVALRKFPKPAFIGGKAVLYVEAGDDGYHDIVVG
;
A
#
# COMPACT_ATOMS: atom_id res chain seq x y z
N MET A 1 -5.33 -13.66 11.72
CA MET A 1 -4.44 -12.50 11.96
C MET A 1 -4.40 -11.60 10.73
N THR A 2 -3.79 -10.41 10.80
CA THR A 2 -3.53 -9.59 9.59
C THR A 2 -2.15 -9.93 9.03
N LEU A 3 -2.08 -10.23 7.74
CA LEU A 3 -0.84 -10.32 6.97
C LEU A 3 -0.68 -9.08 6.09
N TYR A 4 0.57 -8.63 5.95
CA TYR A 4 0.97 -7.56 5.05
C TYR A 4 1.91 -8.12 4.00
N LEU A 5 1.55 -7.96 2.73
CA LEU A 5 2.37 -8.32 1.58
C LEU A 5 2.83 -7.02 0.90
N GLY A 6 4.10 -6.67 1.09
CA GLY A 6 4.74 -5.52 0.44
C GLY A 6 5.43 -5.92 -0.86
N ILE A 7 5.27 -5.09 -1.89
CA ILE A 7 6.03 -5.18 -3.14
C ILE A 7 6.57 -3.80 -3.53
N ASP A 8 7.72 -3.78 -4.17
CA ASP A 8 8.29 -2.55 -4.75
C ASP A 8 9.17 -2.82 -5.97
N ASP A 9 9.43 -1.76 -6.72
CA ASP A 9 10.33 -1.71 -7.89
C ASP A 9 10.01 -2.78 -8.94
N THR A 10 8.73 -2.86 -9.30
CA THR A 10 8.24 -3.86 -10.26
C THR A 10 8.01 -3.27 -11.65
N ASP A 11 8.38 -2.01 -11.88
CA ASP A 11 8.04 -1.26 -13.09
C ASP A 11 9.18 -0.42 -13.62
N THR A 12 9.18 -0.22 -14.94
CA THR A 12 9.95 0.80 -15.65
C THR A 12 9.03 1.94 -16.14
N ARG A 13 9.63 3.05 -16.61
CA ARG A 13 8.88 4.24 -17.08
C ARG A 13 7.84 3.95 -18.17
N GLU A 14 8.06 2.94 -19.00
CA GLU A 14 7.19 2.60 -20.13
C GLU A 14 6.23 1.44 -19.82
N SER A 15 6.35 0.84 -18.64
CA SER A 15 5.57 -0.32 -18.22
C SER A 15 4.36 0.06 -17.35
N ARG A 16 3.61 -0.94 -16.90
CA ARG A 16 2.57 -0.74 -15.88
C ARG A 16 3.21 -0.45 -14.52
N GLY A 17 2.71 0.54 -13.79
CA GLY A 17 3.22 0.86 -12.45
C GLY A 17 2.96 -0.22 -11.39
N THR A 18 3.79 -0.28 -10.34
CA THR A 18 3.71 -1.24 -9.22
C THR A 18 2.31 -1.36 -8.60
N GLY A 19 1.58 -0.25 -8.43
CA GLY A 19 0.21 -0.28 -7.90
C GLY A 19 -0.83 -0.96 -8.80
N ARG A 20 -0.54 -1.22 -10.08
CA ARG A 20 -1.39 -2.05 -10.94
C ARG A 20 -1.12 -3.53 -10.68
N LEU A 21 0.13 -3.96 -10.59
CA LEU A 21 0.50 -5.34 -10.25
C LEU A 21 -0.02 -5.72 -8.86
N ALA A 22 0.14 -4.86 -7.86
CA ALA A 22 -0.38 -5.10 -6.50
C ALA A 22 -1.89 -5.41 -6.49
N ARG A 23 -2.67 -4.74 -7.36
CA ARG A 23 -4.11 -4.99 -7.48
C ARG A 23 -4.42 -6.30 -8.22
N THR A 24 -3.61 -6.68 -9.20
CA THR A 24 -3.71 -8.00 -9.85
C THR A 24 -3.44 -9.11 -8.84
N ILE A 25 -2.36 -9.00 -8.06
CA ILE A 25 -2.02 -9.97 -7.01
C ILE A 25 -3.12 -10.01 -5.95
N ALA A 26 -3.61 -8.85 -5.50
CA ALA A 26 -4.72 -8.77 -4.56
C ALA A 26 -5.99 -9.48 -5.07
N ALA A 27 -6.30 -9.36 -6.37
CA ALA A 27 -7.45 -10.04 -6.96
C ALA A 27 -7.29 -11.56 -7.00
N GLU A 28 -6.08 -12.07 -7.27
CA GLU A 28 -5.82 -13.52 -7.23
C GLU A 28 -5.86 -14.05 -5.80
N LEU A 29 -5.22 -13.37 -4.86
CA LEU A 29 -5.24 -13.75 -3.44
C LEU A 29 -6.66 -13.71 -2.85
N ALA A 30 -7.52 -12.80 -3.32
CA ALA A 30 -8.91 -12.68 -2.87
C ALA A 30 -9.78 -13.91 -3.18
N ARG A 31 -9.30 -14.84 -4.02
CA ARG A 31 -9.98 -16.11 -4.29
C ARG A 31 -9.91 -17.09 -3.12
N THR A 32 -8.92 -16.91 -2.25
CA THR A 32 -8.65 -17.78 -1.10
C THR A 32 -8.68 -17.02 0.22
N TYR A 33 -8.26 -15.75 0.23
CA TYR A 33 -8.07 -14.95 1.43
C TYR A 33 -8.97 -13.71 1.45
N MET A 34 -9.27 -13.21 2.66
CA MET A 34 -9.97 -11.95 2.83
C MET A 34 -9.01 -10.76 2.61
N VAL A 35 -8.93 -10.26 1.38
CA VAL A 35 -8.14 -9.06 1.06
C VAL A 35 -8.93 -7.79 1.43
N SER A 36 -8.46 -7.04 2.42
CA SER A 36 -9.14 -5.85 2.92
C SER A 36 -8.81 -4.57 2.15
N GLY A 37 -7.68 -4.55 1.43
CA GLY A 37 -7.31 -3.43 0.57
C GLY A 37 -5.86 -3.47 0.09
N VAL A 38 -5.51 -2.48 -0.73
CA VAL A 38 -4.14 -2.24 -1.20
C VAL A 38 -3.79 -0.78 -0.92
N THR A 39 -2.75 -0.55 -0.13
CA THR A 39 -2.20 0.78 0.14
C THR A 39 -0.97 1.05 -0.71
N ARG A 40 -0.73 2.32 -1.01
CA ARG A 40 0.52 2.82 -1.59
C ARG A 40 1.19 3.73 -0.58
N HIS A 41 2.50 3.52 -0.38
CA HIS A 41 3.32 4.26 0.57
C HIS A 41 4.34 5.11 -0.19
N GLN A 42 4.35 6.42 0.07
CA GLN A 42 5.31 7.32 -0.56
C GLN A 42 6.64 7.23 0.18
N LEU A 43 7.71 6.86 -0.54
CA LEU A 43 9.07 6.79 0.00
C LEU A 43 9.86 8.08 -0.31
N PHE A 44 11.06 8.18 0.22
CA PHE A 44 11.88 9.39 0.15
C PHE A 44 12.24 9.76 -1.30
N VAL A 45 11.90 10.97 -1.71
CA VAL A 45 12.31 11.49 -3.03
C VAL A 45 13.68 12.15 -2.87
N HIS A 46 14.73 11.51 -3.39
CA HIS A 46 16.10 11.97 -3.27
C HIS A 46 16.89 11.70 -4.55
N PRO A 47 17.81 12.60 -4.98
CA PRO A 47 18.58 12.42 -6.23
C PRO A 47 19.43 11.15 -6.31
N SER A 48 19.77 10.54 -5.17
CA SER A 48 20.54 9.29 -5.14
C SER A 48 19.69 8.03 -5.23
N ILE A 49 18.36 8.15 -5.26
CA ILE A 49 17.44 7.02 -5.32
C ILE A 49 16.82 7.00 -6.72
N PRO A 50 17.11 6.00 -7.56
CA PRO A 50 16.45 5.85 -8.85
C PRO A 50 14.96 5.51 -8.63
N TYR A 51 14.08 6.07 -9.46
CA TYR A 51 12.66 5.70 -9.49
C TYR A 51 12.04 6.03 -10.85
N THR A 52 10.87 5.46 -11.13
CA THR A 52 10.14 5.70 -12.38
C THR A 52 9.38 7.04 -12.36
N SER A 53 8.07 7.00 -12.12
CA SER A 53 7.22 8.18 -11.93
C SER A 53 7.22 8.63 -10.48
N HIS A 54 7.27 7.68 -9.55
CA HIS A 54 7.28 7.96 -8.11
C HIS A 54 8.10 6.90 -7.38
N ASN A 55 8.83 7.31 -6.36
CA ASN A 55 9.44 6.37 -5.41
C ASN A 55 8.38 5.89 -4.41
N SER A 56 7.80 4.69 -4.59
CA SER A 56 6.73 4.22 -3.72
C SER A 56 6.49 2.72 -3.82
N SER A 57 6.28 2.09 -2.67
CA SER A 57 5.87 0.69 -2.57
C SER A 57 4.36 0.53 -2.45
N ALA A 58 3.89 -0.69 -2.70
CA ALA A 58 2.50 -1.09 -2.52
C ALA A 58 2.40 -2.22 -1.50
N VAL A 59 1.36 -2.19 -0.67
CA VAL A 59 1.11 -3.20 0.35
C VAL A 59 -0.31 -3.73 0.22
N ILE A 60 -0.45 -5.06 0.17
CA ILE A 60 -1.71 -5.78 0.15
C ILE A 60 -2.02 -6.21 1.58
N HIS A 61 -3.21 -5.88 2.06
CA HIS A 61 -3.68 -6.16 3.42
C HIS A 61 -4.59 -7.37 3.38
N ILE A 62 -4.23 -8.42 4.12
CA ILE A 62 -4.96 -9.68 4.15
C ILE A 62 -5.43 -9.92 5.59
N GLN A 63 -6.73 -9.97 5.80
CA GLN A 63 -7.35 -10.16 7.10
C GLN A 63 -7.70 -11.62 7.35
N GLU A 64 -7.91 -11.95 8.63
CA GLU A 64 -8.39 -13.26 9.08
C GLU A 64 -7.56 -14.46 8.60
N ALA A 65 -6.30 -14.22 8.23
CA ALA A 65 -5.40 -15.25 7.76
C ALA A 65 -5.09 -16.25 8.89
N GLU A 66 -5.09 -17.54 8.54
CA GLU A 66 -4.70 -18.64 9.41
C GLU A 66 -3.17 -18.66 9.62
N SER A 67 -2.73 -19.30 10.70
CA SER A 67 -1.31 -19.53 10.95
C SER A 67 -0.68 -20.31 9.81
N GLY A 68 0.45 -19.83 9.29
CA GLY A 68 1.15 -20.45 8.15
C GLY A 68 0.79 -19.89 6.77
N ALA A 69 -0.31 -19.13 6.65
CA ALA A 69 -0.73 -18.55 5.37
C ALA A 69 0.31 -17.61 4.71
N ALA A 70 1.26 -17.09 5.49
CA ALA A 70 2.34 -16.23 4.98
C ALA A 70 3.17 -16.90 3.88
N VAL A 71 3.46 -18.21 4.00
CA VAL A 71 4.28 -18.94 3.02
C VAL A 71 3.54 -19.07 1.69
N ASP A 72 2.25 -19.43 1.74
CA ASP A 72 1.44 -19.60 0.54
C ASP A 72 1.17 -18.25 -0.14
N VAL A 73 0.84 -17.20 0.64
CA VAL A 73 0.69 -15.84 0.13
C VAL A 73 1.97 -15.37 -0.57
N PHE A 74 3.13 -15.60 0.06
CA PHE A 74 4.43 -15.24 -0.51
C PHE A 74 4.70 -15.99 -1.81
N ALA A 75 4.47 -17.31 -1.84
CA ALA A 75 4.70 -18.14 -3.02
C ALA A 75 3.80 -17.72 -4.20
N THR A 76 2.50 -17.54 -3.97
CA THR A 76 1.55 -17.09 -5.01
C THR A 76 1.90 -15.72 -5.54
N ALA A 77 2.20 -14.75 -4.65
CA ALA A 77 2.56 -13.40 -5.07
C ALA A 77 3.89 -13.39 -5.84
N LYS A 78 4.89 -14.15 -5.40
CA LYS A 78 6.18 -14.31 -6.09
C LYS A 78 6.01 -14.87 -7.49
N GLU A 79 5.20 -15.92 -7.66
CA GLU A 79 4.92 -16.51 -8.97
C GLU A 79 4.34 -15.46 -9.94
N LEU A 80 3.35 -14.69 -9.49
CA LEU A 80 2.75 -13.62 -10.29
C LEU A 80 3.73 -12.49 -10.62
N MET A 81 4.60 -12.11 -9.67
CA MET A 81 5.64 -11.11 -9.90
C MET A 81 6.67 -11.57 -10.93
N LEU A 82 7.07 -12.84 -10.89
CA LEU A 82 8.01 -13.42 -11.85
C LEU A 82 7.38 -13.59 -13.25
N ALA A 83 6.11 -13.98 -13.31
CA ALA A 83 5.37 -14.09 -14.57
C ALA A 83 5.15 -12.73 -15.25
N ASP A 84 5.07 -11.66 -14.47
CA ASP A 84 4.93 -10.27 -14.93
C ASP A 84 6.25 -9.48 -14.80
N PHE A 85 7.39 -10.17 -14.77
CA PHE A 85 8.70 -9.54 -14.60
C PHE A 85 8.99 -8.58 -15.76
N ILE A 86 9.44 -7.37 -15.43
CA ILE A 86 9.83 -6.34 -16.39
C ILE A 86 11.35 -6.19 -16.36
N GLU A 87 12.00 -6.44 -17.48
CA GLU A 87 13.45 -6.22 -17.62
C GLU A 87 13.79 -4.75 -17.32
N GLY A 88 14.83 -4.55 -16.49
CA GLY A 88 15.24 -3.22 -16.02
C GLY A 88 14.49 -2.72 -14.78
N SER A 89 13.68 -3.55 -14.14
CA SER A 89 13.18 -3.33 -12.78
C SER A 89 13.95 -4.18 -11.76
N ASP A 90 13.86 -3.83 -10.48
CA ASP A 90 14.61 -4.48 -9.38
C ASP A 90 13.66 -5.05 -8.29
N PRO A 91 12.73 -5.97 -8.60
CA PRO A 91 11.56 -6.20 -7.77
C PRO A 91 11.90 -6.79 -6.40
N GLY A 92 11.25 -6.28 -5.37
CA GLY A 92 11.30 -6.86 -4.02
C GLY A 92 9.92 -7.28 -3.52
N ILE A 93 9.89 -8.36 -2.74
CA ILE A 93 8.69 -8.88 -2.08
C ILE A 93 8.95 -9.13 -0.59
N CYS A 94 8.00 -8.77 0.25
CA CYS A 94 8.05 -9.01 1.69
C CYS A 94 6.69 -9.44 2.23
N VAL A 95 6.63 -10.47 3.08
CA VAL A 95 5.41 -10.90 3.77
C VAL A 95 5.69 -11.09 5.26
N ALA A 96 4.82 -10.51 6.09
CA ALA A 96 4.85 -10.69 7.54
C ALA A 96 3.44 -10.59 8.14
N ALA A 97 3.21 -11.31 9.23
CA ALA A 97 2.07 -11.07 10.10
C ALA A 97 2.27 -9.79 10.91
N GLY A 98 1.18 -9.07 11.19
CA GLY A 98 1.25 -7.84 11.98
C GLY A 98 1.92 -8.02 13.35
N ALA A 99 1.80 -9.20 13.97
CA ALA A 99 2.46 -9.51 15.24
C ALA A 99 3.99 -9.67 15.13
N GLU A 100 4.51 -9.94 13.93
CA GLU A 100 5.95 -10.08 13.65
C GLU A 100 6.60 -8.72 13.33
N ILE A 101 5.79 -7.73 12.96
CA ILE A 101 6.25 -6.39 12.60
C ILE A 101 6.48 -5.56 13.87
N ASN A 102 7.70 -5.65 14.38
CA ASN A 102 8.13 -4.95 15.58
C ASN A 102 8.44 -3.45 15.33
N GLY A 103 8.79 -2.73 16.40
CA GLY A 103 9.09 -1.30 16.33
C GLY A 103 10.28 -0.92 15.45
N ASP A 104 11.25 -1.81 15.25
CA ASP A 104 12.41 -1.55 14.40
C ASP A 104 12.04 -1.62 12.91
N LEU A 105 11.16 -2.56 12.53
CA LEU A 105 10.59 -2.63 11.18
C LEU A 105 9.73 -1.40 10.87
N SER A 106 8.88 -0.97 11.81
CA SER A 106 8.12 0.28 11.64
C SER A 106 9.05 1.49 11.54
N ARG A 107 10.10 1.57 12.37
CA ARG A 107 11.09 2.67 12.31
C ARG A 107 11.81 2.69 10.97
N PHE A 108 12.22 1.53 10.45
CA PHE A 108 12.82 1.42 9.12
C PHE A 108 11.89 1.98 8.03
N GLY A 109 10.60 1.62 8.08
CA GLY A 109 9.58 2.18 7.19
C GLY A 109 9.52 3.70 7.23
N PHE A 110 9.49 4.31 8.42
CA PHE A 110 9.50 5.77 8.56
C PHE A 110 10.82 6.40 8.12
N SER A 111 11.97 5.77 8.41
CA SER A 111 13.28 6.23 7.94
C SER A 111 13.36 6.24 6.40
N ALA A 112 12.80 5.24 5.73
CA ALA A 112 12.73 5.17 4.27
C ALA A 112 11.87 6.29 3.63
N LYS A 113 11.09 7.05 4.43
CA LYS A 113 10.37 8.24 3.97
C LYS A 113 11.20 9.52 3.99
N THR A 114 12.27 9.57 4.77
CA THR A 114 13.02 10.82 5.04
C THR A 114 14.53 10.70 4.86
N SER A 115 15.06 9.50 4.60
CA SER A 115 16.49 9.24 4.49
C SER A 115 16.78 8.12 3.51
N VAL A 116 18.03 8.09 3.01
CA VAL A 116 18.53 6.96 2.20
C VAL A 116 18.85 5.82 3.16
N VAL A 117 18.18 4.70 2.97
CA VAL A 117 18.41 3.44 3.69
C VAL A 117 18.97 2.39 2.72
N THR A 118 19.46 1.26 3.24
CA THR A 118 20.20 0.27 2.45
C THR A 118 19.55 -1.10 2.45
N GLN A 119 19.81 -1.88 1.39
CA GLN A 119 19.40 -3.29 1.33
C GLN A 119 19.96 -4.12 2.49
N LYS A 120 21.19 -3.80 2.95
CA LYS A 120 21.83 -4.50 4.06
C LYS A 120 21.03 -4.35 5.35
N GLU A 121 20.57 -3.13 5.65
CA GLU A 121 19.70 -2.86 6.81
C GLU A 121 18.37 -3.61 6.67
N ALA A 122 17.74 -3.54 5.49
CA ALA A 122 16.48 -4.23 5.23
C ALA A 122 16.58 -5.75 5.48
N ARG A 123 17.59 -6.40 4.89
CA ARG A 123 17.83 -7.84 5.03
C ARG A 123 18.22 -8.25 6.45
N ALA A 124 18.97 -7.40 7.17
CA ALA A 124 19.32 -7.67 8.56
C ALA A 124 18.05 -7.70 9.43
N LEU A 125 17.20 -6.67 9.32
CA LEU A 125 15.94 -6.57 10.06
C LEU A 125 14.99 -7.72 9.73
N ALA A 126 14.83 -8.07 8.45
CA ALA A 126 13.98 -9.18 8.05
C ALA A 126 14.45 -10.52 8.64
N ARG A 127 15.77 -10.78 8.61
CA ARG A 127 16.35 -11.99 9.21
C ARG A 127 16.19 -12.02 10.73
N GLU A 128 16.39 -10.90 11.40
CA GLU A 128 16.23 -10.79 12.86
C GLU A 128 14.77 -11.00 13.31
N ALA A 129 13.81 -10.51 12.53
CA ALA A 129 12.38 -10.71 12.78
C ALA A 129 11.87 -12.08 12.30
N GLY A 130 12.64 -12.82 11.49
CA GLY A 130 12.24 -14.11 10.93
C GLY A 130 11.17 -14.01 9.83
N ILE A 131 11.07 -12.88 9.13
CA ILE A 131 10.04 -12.64 8.11
C ILE A 131 10.57 -12.88 6.69
N LEU A 132 9.65 -13.12 5.75
CA LEU A 132 9.98 -13.43 4.36
C LEU A 132 10.31 -12.12 3.62
N LEU A 133 11.52 -12.02 3.07
CA LEU A 133 11.98 -10.91 2.24
C LEU A 133 12.88 -11.46 1.12
N GLU A 134 12.57 -11.13 -0.13
CA GLU A 134 13.34 -11.60 -1.28
C GLU A 134 13.38 -10.55 -2.40
N GLY A 135 14.55 -10.43 -3.05
CA GLY A 135 14.70 -9.72 -4.31
C GLY A 135 14.51 -10.70 -5.47
N LEU A 136 13.79 -10.29 -6.50
CA LEU A 136 13.36 -11.16 -7.61
C LEU A 136 14.02 -10.82 -8.94
N GLY A 137 14.94 -9.86 -8.97
CA GLY A 137 15.69 -9.50 -10.16
C GLY A 137 16.54 -8.25 -9.98
N GLY A 138 17.35 -7.97 -11.01
CA GLY A 138 18.16 -6.76 -11.09
C GLY A 138 19.19 -6.63 -9.95
N THR A 139 19.29 -5.45 -9.36
CA THR A 139 20.11 -5.14 -8.17
C THR A 139 19.45 -5.58 -6.87
N GLU A 140 18.20 -6.06 -6.92
CA GLU A 140 17.36 -6.42 -5.78
C GLU A 140 17.02 -5.22 -4.86
N ASP A 141 17.10 -3.97 -5.35
CA ASP A 141 16.84 -2.76 -4.54
C ASP A 141 15.40 -2.67 -4.02
N GLY A 142 14.41 -3.25 -4.71
CA GLY A 142 13.01 -3.27 -4.29
C GLY A 142 12.78 -3.91 -2.92
N VAL A 143 13.73 -4.69 -2.37
CA VAL A 143 13.63 -5.23 -1.00
C VAL A 143 13.52 -4.13 0.06
N ILE A 144 14.13 -2.96 -0.20
CA ILE A 144 14.06 -1.79 0.69
C ILE A 144 12.61 -1.34 0.81
N GLY A 145 11.95 -1.07 -0.31
CA GLY A 145 10.62 -0.52 -0.31
C GLY A 145 9.54 -1.54 0.03
N ALA A 146 9.74 -2.82 -0.29
CA ALA A 146 8.85 -3.90 0.14
C ALA A 146 8.81 -4.01 1.67
N LEU A 147 9.99 -4.00 2.32
CA LEU A 147 10.09 -4.02 3.78
C LEU A 147 9.56 -2.71 4.41
N ALA A 148 9.95 -1.56 3.87
CA ALA A 148 9.50 -0.26 4.35
C ALA A 148 7.96 -0.15 4.26
N GLY A 149 7.39 -0.64 3.17
CA GLY A 149 5.95 -0.69 2.94
C GLY A 149 5.22 -1.44 4.05
N ILE A 150 5.62 -2.68 4.37
CA ILE A 150 4.93 -3.44 5.43
C ILE A 150 5.09 -2.77 6.81
N GLY A 151 6.25 -2.17 7.11
CA GLY A 151 6.48 -1.44 8.35
C GLY A 151 5.59 -0.21 8.50
N LEU A 152 5.40 0.53 7.40
CA LEU A 152 4.51 1.68 7.32
C LEU A 152 3.03 1.26 7.40
N ALA A 153 2.63 0.21 6.67
CA ALA A 153 1.26 -0.30 6.71
C ALA A 153 0.89 -0.83 8.10
N ALA A 154 1.76 -1.59 8.76
CA ALA A 154 1.49 -2.12 10.10
C ALA A 154 1.34 -1.01 11.17
N SER A 155 1.91 0.18 10.94
CA SER A 155 1.71 1.33 11.83
C SER A 155 0.27 1.83 11.87
N GLY A 156 -0.55 1.49 10.86
CA GLY A 156 -1.92 1.96 10.70
C GLY A 156 -2.06 3.45 10.38
N ASN A 157 -0.96 4.17 10.18
CA ASN A 157 -0.92 5.64 10.09
C ASN A 157 -0.12 6.15 8.88
N ASP A 158 0.04 5.33 7.85
CA ASP A 158 0.72 5.73 6.62
C ASP A 158 0.09 5.11 5.40
N GLY A 159 0.20 5.83 4.29
CA GLY A 159 -0.22 5.38 2.97
C GLY A 159 -1.65 5.77 2.63
N ARG A 160 -2.01 5.50 1.38
CA ARG A 160 -3.36 5.72 0.87
C ARG A 160 -3.84 4.49 0.13
N PHE A 161 -5.13 4.20 0.19
CA PHE A 161 -5.69 3.10 -0.55
C PHE A 161 -5.71 3.39 -2.05
N VAL A 162 -5.07 2.51 -2.82
CA VAL A 162 -5.23 2.42 -4.28
C VAL A 162 -6.34 1.43 -4.66
N GLN A 163 -6.79 0.62 -3.70
CA GLN A 163 -7.97 -0.24 -3.76
C GLN A 163 -8.52 -0.46 -2.34
N LYS A 164 -9.80 -0.18 -2.13
CA LYS A 164 -10.58 -0.48 -0.91
C LYS A 164 -12.01 -0.74 -1.32
N GLY A 165 -12.57 -1.90 -0.99
CA GLY A 165 -13.92 -2.30 -1.40
C GLY A 165 -14.21 -1.98 -2.87
N THR A 166 -15.31 -1.28 -3.12
CA THR A 166 -15.76 -0.86 -4.45
C THR A 166 -15.46 0.62 -4.76
N THR A 167 -14.55 1.27 -4.01
CA THR A 167 -14.16 2.69 -4.24
C THR A 167 -13.83 3.00 -5.70
N ARG A 168 -13.25 2.04 -6.42
CA ARG A 168 -12.88 2.20 -7.84
C ARG A 168 -14.05 2.18 -8.81
N ASP A 169 -15.28 1.94 -8.37
CA ASP A 169 -16.49 2.00 -9.19
C ASP A 169 -17.14 3.40 -9.15
N LEU A 170 -16.80 4.19 -8.13
CA LEU A 170 -17.37 5.53 -7.93
C LEU A 170 -16.71 6.59 -8.81
N ARG A 171 -17.52 7.42 -9.48
CA ARG A 171 -17.09 8.51 -10.38
C ARG A 171 -17.98 9.75 -10.22
N GLY A 172 -17.43 10.92 -10.52
CA GLY A 172 -18.20 12.18 -10.52
C GLY A 172 -18.74 12.52 -9.13
N ASN A 173 -19.94 13.09 -9.09
CA ASN A 173 -20.59 13.49 -7.85
C ASN A 173 -21.20 12.27 -7.15
N GLN A 174 -20.80 12.04 -5.90
CA GLN A 174 -21.26 10.91 -5.08
C GLN A 174 -21.73 11.39 -3.72
N THR A 175 -22.78 10.78 -3.18
CA THR A 175 -23.20 11.06 -1.81
C THR A 175 -22.19 10.48 -0.82
N ILE A 176 -22.07 11.09 0.35
CA ILE A 176 -21.22 10.55 1.43
C ILE A 176 -21.65 9.12 1.80
N ALA A 177 -22.96 8.84 1.83
CA ALA A 177 -23.47 7.49 2.08
C ALA A 177 -22.95 6.45 1.05
N ALA A 178 -22.91 6.79 -0.24
CA ALA A 178 -22.36 5.91 -1.27
C ALA A 178 -20.85 5.70 -1.11
N ILE A 179 -20.13 6.74 -0.70
CA ILE A 179 -18.69 6.67 -0.42
C ILE A 179 -18.40 5.73 0.76
N LEU A 180 -19.12 5.88 1.87
CA LEU A 180 -18.99 5.01 3.04
C LEU A 180 -19.34 3.55 2.68
N ALA A 181 -20.44 3.33 1.95
CA ALA A 181 -20.84 2.00 1.47
C ALA A 181 -19.82 1.33 0.54
N SER A 182 -18.95 2.10 -0.12
CA SER A 182 -17.89 1.57 -0.99
C SER A 182 -16.70 0.98 -0.22
N GLY A 183 -16.72 1.08 1.11
CA GLY A 183 -15.68 0.56 2.00
C GLY A 183 -14.75 1.63 2.57
N VAL A 184 -15.05 2.92 2.36
CA VAL A 184 -14.43 4.02 3.12
C VAL A 184 -14.99 4.02 4.53
N ASP A 185 -14.14 4.11 5.55
CA ASP A 185 -14.57 4.02 6.94
C ASP A 185 -15.05 5.36 7.49
N ARG A 186 -14.45 6.48 7.05
CA ARG A 186 -14.82 7.85 7.46
C ARG A 186 -14.61 8.85 6.34
N VAL A 187 -15.42 9.90 6.33
CA VAL A 187 -15.19 11.11 5.54
C VAL A 187 -14.94 12.27 6.50
N GLU A 188 -13.85 13.00 6.30
CA GLU A 188 -13.41 14.05 7.20
C GLU A 188 -12.93 15.28 6.43
N THR A 189 -13.11 16.47 7.01
CA THR A 189 -12.41 17.66 6.55
C THR A 189 -10.94 17.62 7.01
N ARG A 190 -10.11 18.50 6.44
CA ARG A 190 -8.67 18.54 6.75
C ARG A 190 -8.35 18.89 8.21
N ASP A 191 -9.24 19.63 8.87
CA ASP A 191 -9.19 19.95 10.30
C ASP A 191 -9.78 18.85 11.20
N GLY A 192 -10.24 17.74 10.62
CA GLY A 192 -10.67 16.54 11.35
C GLY A 192 -12.15 16.50 11.72
N ALA A 193 -12.98 17.42 11.20
CA ALA A 193 -14.42 17.36 11.39
C ALA A 193 -15.02 16.22 10.55
N ALA A 194 -15.84 15.38 11.17
CA ALA A 194 -16.56 14.33 10.45
C ALA A 194 -17.61 14.96 9.52
N VAL A 195 -17.75 14.39 8.32
CA VAL A 195 -18.76 14.80 7.36
C VAL A 195 -19.62 13.59 7.05
N ASP A 196 -20.86 13.59 7.52
CA ASP A 196 -21.76 12.43 7.45
C ASP A 196 -22.81 12.55 6.34
N GLU A 197 -23.01 13.75 5.78
CA GLU A 197 -24.00 14.03 4.74
C GLU A 197 -23.51 15.01 3.66
N GLY A 198 -24.18 15.00 2.52
CA GLY A 198 -23.85 15.85 1.36
C GLY A 198 -23.27 15.07 0.19
N THR A 199 -22.73 15.83 -0.76
CA THR A 199 -22.19 15.32 -2.04
C THR A 199 -20.73 15.71 -2.19
N VAL A 200 -19.92 14.77 -2.65
CA VAL A 200 -18.50 14.96 -2.96
C VAL A 200 -18.30 14.83 -4.47
N ALA A 201 -17.74 15.87 -5.09
CA ALA A 201 -17.25 15.83 -6.45
C ALA A 201 -15.89 15.11 -6.49
N LEU A 202 -15.87 13.87 -6.99
CA LEU A 202 -14.66 13.05 -7.04
C LEU A 202 -13.81 13.39 -8.25
N ARG A 203 -12.51 13.70 -8.04
CA ARG A 203 -11.54 13.96 -9.12
C ARG A 203 -11.34 12.77 -10.05
N LYS A 204 -11.33 11.56 -9.49
CA LYS A 204 -11.23 10.31 -10.26
C LYS A 204 -11.98 9.17 -9.60
N PHE A 205 -11.62 8.86 -8.36
CA PHE A 205 -12.26 7.88 -7.48
C PHE A 205 -11.71 8.13 -6.07
N PRO A 206 -12.41 7.72 -4.99
CA PRO A 206 -11.95 7.97 -3.63
C PRO A 206 -10.62 7.26 -3.36
N LYS A 207 -9.63 8.01 -2.87
CA LYS A 207 -8.32 7.47 -2.44
C LYS A 207 -8.11 7.78 -0.96
N PRO A 208 -8.85 7.11 -0.06
CA PRO A 208 -8.76 7.40 1.36
C PRO A 208 -7.33 7.16 1.89
N ALA A 209 -6.89 8.00 2.81
CA ALA A 209 -5.68 7.79 3.59
C ALA A 209 -5.88 6.63 4.57
N PHE A 210 -4.80 5.95 4.94
CA PHE A 210 -4.82 4.91 5.96
C PHE A 210 -4.32 5.47 7.29
N ILE A 211 -5.26 5.83 8.16
CA ILE A 211 -5.01 6.56 9.41
C ILE A 211 -5.77 5.88 10.56
N GLY A 212 -5.09 5.61 11.67
CA GLY A 212 -5.65 4.89 12.81
C GLY A 212 -6.22 3.50 12.44
N GLY A 213 -5.66 2.84 11.42
CA GLY A 213 -6.18 1.58 10.91
C GLY A 213 -7.47 1.69 10.11
N LYS A 214 -7.88 2.91 9.72
CA LYS A 214 -9.11 3.19 8.97
C LYS A 214 -8.81 3.84 7.63
N ALA A 215 -9.68 3.58 6.65
CA ALA A 215 -9.74 4.29 5.37
C ALA A 215 -10.50 5.61 5.56
N VAL A 216 -9.77 6.71 5.68
CA VAL A 216 -10.32 8.06 5.86
C VAL A 216 -10.22 8.85 4.56
N LEU A 217 -11.36 9.21 3.97
CA LEU A 217 -11.40 10.11 2.81
C LEU A 217 -11.44 11.56 3.29
N TYR A 218 -10.44 12.34 2.88
CA TYR A 218 -10.42 13.77 3.18
C TYR A 218 -11.15 14.57 2.10
N VAL A 219 -11.93 15.57 2.54
CA VAL A 219 -12.69 16.47 1.68
C VAL A 219 -12.50 17.93 2.06
N GLU A 220 -12.69 18.82 1.09
CA GLU A 220 -12.76 20.27 1.32
C GLU A 220 -14.07 20.82 0.76
N ALA A 221 -14.62 21.85 1.41
CA ALA A 221 -15.82 22.52 0.91
C ALA A 221 -15.55 23.17 -0.45
N GLY A 222 -16.53 23.09 -1.34
CA GLY A 222 -16.58 23.79 -2.62
C GLY A 222 -17.94 24.47 -2.80
N ASP A 223 -18.16 25.04 -3.99
CA ASP A 223 -19.35 25.86 -4.26
C ASP A 223 -20.68 25.11 -4.05
N ASP A 224 -20.76 23.84 -4.48
CA ASP A 224 -21.99 23.01 -4.42
C ASP A 224 -21.83 21.73 -3.56
N GLY A 225 -21.01 21.79 -2.51
CA GLY A 225 -20.79 20.67 -1.59
C GLY A 225 -19.32 20.47 -1.24
N TYR A 226 -18.80 19.28 -1.47
CA TYR A 226 -17.41 18.94 -1.16
C TYR A 226 -16.66 18.46 -2.40
N HIS A 227 -15.33 18.47 -2.34
CA HIS A 227 -14.48 17.78 -3.30
C HIS A 227 -13.40 16.98 -2.57
N ASP A 228 -12.99 15.84 -3.14
CA ASP A 228 -11.98 14.99 -2.51
C ASP A 228 -10.58 15.61 -2.62
N ILE A 229 -9.82 15.47 -1.52
CA ILE A 229 -8.41 15.85 -1.46
C ILE A 229 -7.57 14.64 -1.07
N VAL A 230 -6.33 14.61 -1.58
CA VAL A 230 -5.37 13.56 -1.25
C VAL A 230 -4.45 14.10 -0.16
N VAL A 231 -4.46 13.44 0.99
CA VAL A 231 -3.53 13.69 2.10
C VAL A 231 -2.59 12.49 2.19
N GLY A 232 -1.28 12.75 2.24
CA GLY A 232 -0.24 11.72 2.20
C GLY A 232 0.57 11.72 0.91
#